data_AF-A0A843KSB9-F1
#
_entry.id   AF-A0A843KSB9-F1
#
_cell.length_a   1.000
_cell.length_b   1.000
_cell.length_c   1.000
_cell.angle_alpha   90.00
_cell.angle_beta   90.00
_cell.angle_gamma   90.00
#
_symmetry.space_group_name_H-M   'P 1'
#
loop_
_entity.id
_entity.type
_entity.pdbx_description
1 polymer ?
#
loop_
_entity_poly.entity_id
_entity_poly.type
_entity_poly.pdbx_seq_one_letter_code
_entity_poly.pdbx_strand_id
1 'polypeptide(L)'
;MPGDIFEQFAEDYDRWFDEHRAEYRAELARVRRLLPRPDARAVEVGAGSGRFAAPLGIPIGIEPSPALGRMARERGIEVIRGRAESIPLRDGACSSALVVTVICFLDDPVPAFREIHRILAPQGTLVTGFLEREGPIAQKYLHEEGKHRFLSRARFYSPDEVRELLGRTGFCVAGAESQAGFSVFAARKA
;
A
#
# COMPACT_ATOMS: atom_id res chain seq x y z
N MET A 1 14.19 -8.50 -16.88
CA MET A 1 14.15 -7.36 -15.93
C MET A 1 15.26 -7.59 -14.92
N PRO A 2 16.13 -6.62 -14.63
CA PRO A 2 17.00 -6.70 -13.46
C PRO A 2 16.11 -7.04 -12.26
N GLY A 3 16.51 -8.02 -11.44
CA GLY A 3 15.64 -8.63 -10.43
C GLY A 3 14.89 -7.59 -9.61
N ASP A 4 13.58 -7.77 -9.47
CA ASP A 4 12.76 -6.96 -8.59
C ASP A 4 13.44 -6.94 -7.21
N ILE A 5 13.81 -5.75 -6.75
CA ILE A 5 14.58 -5.58 -5.52
C ILE A 5 13.82 -6.13 -4.31
N PHE A 6 12.49 -6.11 -4.37
CA PHE A 6 11.62 -6.70 -3.36
C PHE A 6 11.61 -8.22 -3.40
N GLU A 7 11.78 -8.84 -4.56
CA GLU A 7 11.97 -10.29 -4.68
C GLU A 7 13.34 -10.70 -4.14
N GLN A 8 14.39 -9.98 -4.55
CA GLN A 8 15.76 -10.33 -4.21
C GLN A 8 16.06 -10.15 -2.71
N PHE A 9 15.45 -9.15 -2.08
CA PHE A 9 15.72 -8.77 -0.70
C PHE A 9 14.46 -8.85 0.19
N ALA A 10 13.57 -9.81 -0.10
CA ALA A 10 12.30 -9.98 0.63
C ALA A 10 12.49 -10.14 2.15
N GLU A 11 13.50 -10.89 2.59
CA GLU A 11 13.81 -11.09 4.00
C GLU A 11 14.29 -9.79 4.67
N ASP A 12 15.14 -9.01 4.01
CA ASP A 12 15.61 -7.74 4.53
C ASP A 12 14.48 -6.71 4.61
N TYR A 13 13.61 -6.67 3.59
CA TYR A 13 12.38 -5.88 3.60
C TYR A 13 11.50 -6.23 4.80
N ASP A 14 11.27 -7.53 5.02
CA ASP A 14 10.38 -7.98 6.08
C ASP A 14 10.98 -7.77 7.48
N ARG A 15 12.29 -8.00 7.62
CA ARG A 15 13.03 -7.81 8.88
C ARG A 15 12.99 -6.37 9.38
N TRP A 16 12.97 -5.40 8.47
CA TRP A 16 12.87 -3.98 8.82
C TRP A 16 11.68 -3.70 9.77
N PHE A 17 10.54 -4.35 9.54
CA PHE A 17 9.35 -4.16 10.38
C PHE A 17 9.52 -4.72 11.81
N ASP A 18 10.38 -5.72 12.00
CA ASP A 18 10.69 -6.28 13.31
C ASP A 18 11.73 -5.45 14.06
N GLU A 19 12.63 -4.79 13.34
CA GLU A 19 13.65 -3.88 13.89
C GLU A 19 13.02 -2.51 14.25
N HIS A 20 12.02 -2.05 13.48
CA HIS A 20 11.39 -0.73 13.60
C HIS A 20 9.94 -0.81 14.08
N ARG A 21 9.70 -1.61 15.13
CA ARG A 21 8.35 -1.91 15.63
C ARG A 21 7.55 -0.68 16.03
N ALA A 22 8.19 0.34 16.59
CA ALA A 22 7.49 1.54 17.06
C ALA A 22 6.95 2.35 15.87
N GLU A 23 7.80 2.58 14.87
CA GLU A 23 7.47 3.25 13.62
C GLU A 23 6.38 2.50 12.86
N TYR A 24 6.59 1.20 12.64
CA TYR A 24 5.60 0.35 11.98
C TYR A 24 4.25 0.35 12.71
N ARG A 25 4.23 0.23 14.04
CA ARG A 25 2.97 0.28 14.81
C ARG A 25 2.28 1.63 14.68
N ALA A 26 3.02 2.74 14.60
CA ALA A 26 2.44 4.06 14.39
C ALA A 26 1.82 4.19 13.00
N GLU A 27 2.50 3.71 11.95
CA GLU A 27 1.96 3.65 10.58
C GLU A 27 0.71 2.77 10.50
N LEU A 28 0.77 1.57 11.06
CA LEU A 28 -0.34 0.62 11.14
C LEU A 28 -1.55 1.21 11.87
N ALA A 29 -1.33 1.92 12.97
CA ALA A 29 -2.40 2.56 13.73
C ALA A 29 -3.09 3.67 12.92
N ARG A 30 -2.34 4.47 12.14
CA ARG A 30 -2.89 5.49 11.24
C ARG A 30 -3.75 4.87 10.14
N VAL A 31 -3.25 3.80 9.50
CA VAL A 31 -4.04 3.04 8.52
C VAL A 31 -5.33 2.51 9.16
N ARG A 32 -5.23 1.91 10.34
CA ARG A 32 -6.38 1.31 11.05
C ARG A 32 -7.50 2.31 11.36
N ARG A 33 -7.18 3.58 11.64
CA ARG A 33 -8.19 4.61 11.94
C ARG A 33 -9.08 4.94 10.74
N LEU A 34 -8.54 4.83 9.54
CA LEU A 34 -9.24 5.19 8.30
C LEU A 34 -9.78 3.97 7.54
N LEU A 35 -9.25 2.78 7.82
CA LEU A 35 -9.69 1.54 7.20
C LEU A 35 -11.07 1.13 7.72
N PRO A 36 -12.09 0.97 6.84
CA PRO A 36 -13.33 0.33 7.22
C PRO A 36 -13.07 -1.08 7.75
N ARG A 37 -13.91 -1.60 8.66
CA ARG A 37 -13.76 -2.96 9.17
C ARG A 37 -13.69 -3.95 7.99
N PRO A 38 -12.56 -4.67 7.80
CA PRO A 38 -12.42 -5.57 6.66
C PRO A 38 -13.45 -6.69 6.69
N ASP A 39 -14.01 -6.98 5.52
CA ASP A 39 -14.85 -8.15 5.28
C ASP A 39 -14.08 -9.18 4.41
N ALA A 40 -14.75 -10.26 4.03
CA ALA A 40 -14.18 -11.30 3.16
C ALA A 40 -13.74 -10.80 1.78
N ARG A 41 -14.10 -9.58 1.39
CA ARG A 41 -13.79 -8.97 0.09
C ARG A 41 -12.85 -7.76 0.23
N ALA A 42 -12.24 -7.54 1.38
CA ALA A 42 -11.19 -6.54 1.52
C ALA A 42 -9.89 -7.04 0.88
N VAL A 43 -9.20 -6.14 0.18
CA VAL A 43 -7.97 -6.47 -0.57
C VAL A 43 -6.85 -5.49 -0.21
N GLU A 44 -5.64 -5.97 0.00
CA GLU A 44 -4.43 -5.14 -0.04
C GLU A 44 -3.75 -5.32 -1.40
N VAL A 45 -3.50 -4.24 -2.15
CA VAL A 45 -2.74 -4.30 -3.40
C VAL A 45 -1.32 -3.80 -3.16
N GLY A 46 -0.33 -4.60 -3.58
CA GLY A 46 1.05 -4.55 -3.11
C GLY A 46 1.16 -5.02 -1.66
N ALA A 47 0.58 -6.19 -1.36
CA ALA A 47 0.50 -6.73 0.01
C ALA A 47 1.88 -7.04 0.63
N GLY A 48 2.92 -7.15 -0.19
CA GLY A 48 4.26 -7.49 0.24
C GLY A 48 4.24 -8.79 1.03
N SER A 49 4.90 -8.78 2.18
CA SER A 49 4.93 -9.93 3.10
C SER A 49 3.68 -10.02 3.99
N GLY A 50 2.65 -9.20 3.80
CA GLY A 50 1.41 -9.22 4.59
C GLY A 50 1.51 -8.48 5.93
N ARG A 51 2.49 -7.58 6.08
CA ARG A 51 2.71 -6.80 7.32
C ARG A 51 1.54 -5.87 7.65
N PHE A 52 0.78 -5.41 6.67
CA PHE A 52 -0.42 -4.61 6.93
C PHE A 52 -1.69 -5.46 6.88
N ALA A 53 -1.88 -6.29 5.84
CA ALA A 53 -3.07 -7.13 5.70
C ALA A 53 -3.37 -7.98 6.94
N ALA A 54 -2.39 -8.74 7.45
CA ALA A 54 -2.62 -9.72 8.52
C ALA A 54 -3.15 -9.09 9.83
N PRO A 55 -2.48 -8.08 10.43
CA PRO A 55 -2.98 -7.46 11.67
C PRO A 55 -4.22 -6.57 11.47
N LEU A 56 -4.52 -6.16 10.23
CA LEU A 56 -5.75 -5.43 9.90
C LEU A 56 -6.94 -6.37 9.65
N GLY A 57 -6.69 -7.67 9.41
CA GLY A 57 -7.73 -8.64 9.10
C GLY A 57 -8.18 -8.59 7.63
N ILE A 58 -7.34 -8.08 6.73
CA ILE A 58 -7.59 -8.10 5.29
C ILE A 58 -7.23 -9.50 4.78
N PRO A 59 -8.16 -10.24 4.15
CA PRO A 59 -7.92 -11.64 3.80
C PRO A 59 -7.17 -11.83 2.49
N ILE A 60 -7.25 -10.88 1.55
CA ILE A 60 -6.73 -11.04 0.17
C ILE A 60 -5.61 -10.04 -0.08
N GLY A 61 -4.53 -10.51 -0.71
CA GLY A 61 -3.40 -9.69 -1.15
C GLY A 61 -3.12 -9.82 -2.65
N ILE A 62 -2.85 -8.70 -3.33
CA ILE A 62 -2.28 -8.69 -4.69
C ILE A 62 -0.79 -8.40 -4.57
N GLU A 63 0.07 -9.32 -5.03
CA GLU A 63 1.52 -9.18 -4.86
C GLU A 63 2.28 -9.75 -6.07
N PRO A 64 3.13 -8.98 -6.76
CA PRO A 64 3.93 -9.47 -7.87
C PRO A 64 5.10 -10.38 -7.46
N SER A 65 5.74 -10.13 -6.31
CA SER A 65 6.91 -10.86 -5.79
C SER A 65 6.51 -12.24 -5.23
N PRO A 66 7.00 -13.35 -5.84
CA PRO A 66 6.80 -14.67 -5.27
C PRO A 66 7.33 -14.83 -3.84
N ALA A 67 8.49 -14.24 -3.50
CA ALA A 67 9.08 -14.34 -2.17
C ALA A 67 8.24 -13.65 -1.10
N LEU A 68 7.87 -12.40 -1.31
CA LEU A 68 7.00 -11.67 -0.38
C LEU A 68 5.62 -12.33 -0.29
N GLY A 69 5.05 -12.74 -1.43
CA GLY A 69 3.79 -13.45 -1.48
C GLY A 69 3.81 -14.80 -0.73
N ARG A 70 4.96 -15.48 -0.60
CA ARG A 70 5.07 -16.68 0.25
C ARG A 70 4.97 -16.30 1.73
N MET A 71 5.70 -15.29 2.17
CA MET A 71 5.65 -14.79 3.55
C MET A 71 4.24 -14.29 3.95
N ALA A 72 3.54 -13.62 3.03
CA ALA A 72 2.15 -13.20 3.26
C ALA A 72 1.20 -14.40 3.44
N ARG A 73 1.38 -15.49 2.67
CA ARG A 73 0.58 -16.72 2.85
C ARG A 73 0.84 -17.38 4.20
N GLU A 74 2.09 -17.38 4.68
CA GLU A 74 2.43 -17.86 6.02
C GLU A 74 1.74 -17.05 7.13
N ARG A 75 1.35 -15.80 6.84
CA ARG A 75 0.56 -14.93 7.72
C ARG A 75 -0.96 -15.04 7.52
N GLY A 76 -1.41 -16.03 6.73
CA GLY A 76 -2.83 -16.31 6.51
C GLY A 76 -3.48 -15.46 5.43
N ILE A 77 -2.70 -14.81 4.56
CA ILE A 77 -3.23 -14.02 3.44
C ILE A 77 -3.42 -14.89 2.20
N GLU A 78 -4.59 -14.82 1.57
CA GLU A 78 -4.79 -15.36 0.24
C GLU A 78 -4.12 -14.43 -0.78
N VAL A 79 -2.95 -14.85 -1.27
CA VAL A 79 -2.17 -14.03 -2.22
C VAL A 79 -2.47 -14.44 -3.65
N ILE A 80 -2.96 -13.48 -4.41
CA ILE A 80 -3.13 -13.55 -5.86
C ILE A 80 -1.96 -12.82 -6.52
N ARG A 81 -1.25 -13.52 -7.41
CA ARG A 81 -0.12 -12.90 -8.12
C ARG A 81 -0.63 -11.91 -9.15
N GLY A 82 -0.26 -10.64 -9.03
CA GLY A 82 -0.71 -9.58 -9.92
C GLY A 82 0.03 -8.28 -9.67
N ARG A 83 -0.13 -7.31 -10.56
CA ARG A 83 0.44 -5.97 -10.42
C ARG A 83 -0.66 -4.95 -10.16
N ALA A 84 -0.32 -3.82 -9.55
CA ALA A 84 -1.30 -2.78 -9.24
C ALA A 84 -1.94 -2.19 -10.52
N GLU A 85 -1.18 -2.14 -11.61
CA GLU A 85 -1.60 -1.60 -12.92
C GLU A 85 -2.44 -2.59 -13.74
N SER A 86 -2.57 -3.86 -13.29
CA SER A 86 -3.41 -4.88 -13.92
C SER A 86 -3.80 -5.94 -12.88
N ILE A 87 -4.90 -5.69 -12.17
CA ILE A 87 -5.35 -6.49 -11.04
C ILE A 87 -6.24 -7.62 -11.54
N PRO A 88 -5.92 -8.90 -11.26
CA PRO A 88 -6.67 -10.07 -11.73
C PRO A 88 -7.95 -10.31 -10.92
N LEU A 89 -8.74 -9.26 -10.69
CA LEU A 89 -10.05 -9.30 -10.07
C LEU A 89 -11.08 -8.70 -11.03
N ARG A 90 -12.31 -9.22 -10.97
CA ARG A 90 -13.44 -8.65 -11.73
C ARG A 90 -13.83 -7.27 -11.22
N ASP A 91 -14.57 -6.54 -12.05
CA ASP A 91 -15.15 -5.26 -11.67
C ASP A 91 -16.06 -5.41 -10.44
N GLY A 92 -15.96 -4.48 -9.50
CA GLY A 92 -16.77 -4.51 -8.28
C GLY A 92 -16.55 -5.72 -7.35
N ALA A 93 -15.44 -6.45 -7.50
CA ALA A 93 -15.12 -7.62 -6.69
C ALA A 93 -14.90 -7.31 -5.20
N CYS A 94 -14.30 -6.17 -4.86
CA CYS A 94 -13.87 -5.86 -3.50
C CYS A 94 -14.71 -4.76 -2.84
N SER A 95 -14.87 -4.85 -1.52
CA SER A 95 -15.60 -3.87 -0.69
C SER A 95 -14.72 -2.67 -0.31
N SER A 96 -13.43 -2.95 -0.08
CA SER A 96 -12.40 -1.99 0.29
C SER A 96 -11.04 -2.45 -0.24
N ALA A 97 -10.19 -1.46 -0.52
CA ALA A 97 -8.83 -1.66 -0.99
C ALA A 97 -7.85 -0.90 -0.08
N LEU A 98 -6.76 -1.54 0.30
CA LEU A 98 -5.62 -0.93 0.98
C LEU A 98 -4.42 -0.87 0.03
N VAL A 99 -3.71 0.25 0.04
CA VAL A 99 -2.43 0.44 -0.67
C VAL A 99 -1.48 1.18 0.25
N VAL A 100 -0.38 0.57 0.70
CA VAL A 100 0.58 1.24 1.60
C VAL A 100 1.95 1.32 0.96
N THR A 101 2.45 2.53 0.73
CA THR A 101 3.75 2.87 0.11
C THR A 101 3.98 2.33 -1.31
N VAL A 102 3.02 1.62 -1.91
CA VAL A 102 3.14 1.06 -3.26
C VAL A 102 3.25 2.14 -4.33
N ILE A 103 2.48 3.23 -4.21
CA ILE A 103 2.48 4.30 -5.20
C ILE A 103 3.86 4.93 -5.39
N CYS A 104 4.72 4.82 -4.37
CA CYS A 104 6.09 5.33 -4.42
C CYS A 104 7.00 4.51 -5.34
N PHE A 105 6.59 3.31 -5.75
CA PHE A 105 7.38 2.40 -6.59
C PHE A 105 6.77 2.20 -7.98
N LEU A 106 5.72 2.95 -8.32
CA LEU A 106 5.10 2.94 -9.63
C LEU A 106 5.69 4.05 -10.51
N ASP A 107 5.90 3.74 -11.79
CA ASP A 107 6.29 4.75 -12.78
C ASP A 107 5.17 5.81 -12.95
N ASP A 108 3.92 5.34 -13.02
CA ASP A 108 2.71 6.15 -13.02
C ASP A 108 1.65 5.51 -12.08
N PRO A 109 1.18 6.23 -11.04
CA PRO A 109 0.14 5.71 -10.14
C PRO A 109 -1.27 5.74 -10.76
N VAL A 110 -1.50 6.47 -11.87
CA VAL A 110 -2.84 6.61 -12.48
C VAL A 110 -3.42 5.27 -12.96
N PRO A 111 -2.70 4.40 -13.71
CA PRO A 111 -3.18 3.06 -14.06
C PRO A 111 -3.56 2.23 -12.84
N ALA A 112 -2.75 2.27 -11.78
CA ALA A 112 -3.04 1.52 -10.55
C ALA A 112 -4.32 2.01 -9.87
N PHE A 113 -4.49 3.32 -9.71
CA PHE A 113 -5.72 3.86 -9.15
C PHE A 113 -6.95 3.56 -10.01
N ARG A 114 -6.83 3.54 -11.34
CA ARG A 114 -7.93 3.13 -12.23
C ARG A 114 -8.31 1.66 -12.04
N GLU A 115 -7.34 0.77 -11.91
CA GLU A 115 -7.60 -0.65 -11.62
C GLU A 115 -8.25 -0.83 -10.25
N ILE A 116 -7.75 -0.13 -9.23
CA ILE A 116 -8.35 -0.13 -7.88
C ILE A 116 -9.79 0.39 -7.93
N HIS A 117 -10.03 1.47 -8.67
CA HIS A 117 -11.37 2.00 -8.88
C HIS A 117 -12.27 0.95 -9.57
N ARG A 118 -11.78 0.26 -10.60
CA ARG A 118 -12.52 -0.78 -11.33
C ARG A 118 -12.94 -1.93 -10.41
N ILE A 119 -12.02 -2.47 -9.62
CA ILE A 119 -12.29 -3.63 -8.75
C ILE A 119 -13.17 -3.28 -7.54
N LEU A 120 -13.20 -2.02 -7.10
CA LEU A 120 -14.03 -1.59 -5.98
C LEU A 120 -15.51 -1.61 -6.36
N ALA A 121 -16.34 -2.18 -5.50
CA ALA A 121 -17.79 -2.08 -5.59
C ALA A 121 -18.25 -0.61 -5.53
N PRO A 122 -19.46 -0.27 -6.03
CA PRO A 122 -20.03 1.06 -5.83
C PRO A 122 -19.97 1.47 -4.35
N GLN A 123 -19.58 2.71 -4.07
CA GLN A 123 -19.36 3.26 -2.71
C GLN A 123 -18.21 2.60 -1.91
N GLY A 124 -17.43 1.73 -2.55
CA GLY A 124 -16.23 1.12 -1.98
C GLY A 124 -15.18 2.15 -1.56
N THR A 125 -14.34 1.75 -0.61
CA THR A 125 -13.31 2.64 -0.03
C THR A 125 -11.91 2.18 -0.44
N LEU A 126 -11.12 3.12 -0.93
CA LEU A 126 -9.67 3.00 -1.00
C LEU A 126 -9.06 3.68 0.24
N VAL A 127 -8.18 2.97 0.95
CA VAL A 127 -7.25 3.58 1.90
C VAL A 127 -5.85 3.53 1.30
N THR A 128 -5.21 4.68 1.15
CA THR A 128 -3.85 4.78 0.60
C THR A 128 -2.92 5.47 1.59
N GLY A 129 -1.84 4.80 1.96
CA GLY A 129 -0.77 5.32 2.81
C GLY A 129 0.49 5.60 1.98
N PHE A 130 1.14 6.75 2.18
CA PHE A 130 2.30 7.16 1.40
C PHE A 130 3.26 8.04 2.19
N LEU A 131 4.51 8.08 1.72
CA LEU A 131 5.56 8.90 2.30
C LEU A 131 5.58 10.28 1.62
N GLU A 132 5.55 11.32 2.45
CA GLU A 132 5.62 12.70 2.01
C GLU A 132 7.05 13.07 1.61
N ARG A 133 7.21 13.78 0.48
CA ARG A 133 8.53 14.13 -0.09
C ARG A 133 9.46 14.87 0.87
N GLU A 134 8.90 15.76 1.66
CA GLU A 134 9.64 16.57 2.64
C GLU A 134 9.41 16.06 4.08
N GLY A 135 8.85 14.86 4.21
CA GLY A 135 8.51 14.24 5.47
C GLY A 135 9.75 13.81 6.27
N PRO A 136 9.78 14.02 7.60
CA PRO A 136 10.84 13.49 8.47
C PRO A 136 11.08 11.98 8.32
N ILE A 137 10.02 11.20 8.09
CA ILE A 137 10.12 9.76 7.85
C ILE A 137 10.85 9.45 6.53
N ALA A 138 10.51 10.15 5.44
CA ALA A 138 11.19 9.96 4.16
C ALA A 138 12.68 10.30 4.25
N GLN A 139 13.01 11.42 4.92
CA GLN A 139 14.39 11.82 5.18
C GLN A 139 15.13 10.77 6.04
N LYS A 140 14.55 10.32 7.14
CA LYS A 140 15.13 9.26 7.98
C LYS A 140 15.44 8.01 7.17
N TYR A 141 14.46 7.51 6.42
CA TYR A 141 14.62 6.24 5.71
C TYR A 141 15.54 6.32 4.49
N LEU A 142 15.74 7.50 3.90
CA LEU A 142 16.76 7.73 2.87
C LEU A 142 18.19 7.66 3.43
N HIS A 143 18.39 7.83 4.74
CA HIS A 143 19.70 7.78 5.39
C HIS A 143 19.94 6.50 6.20
N GLU A 144 19.00 5.55 6.18
CA GLU A 144 19.06 4.29 6.93
C GLU A 144 19.35 3.12 5.99
N GLU A 145 20.40 2.32 6.27
CA GLU A 145 20.90 1.30 5.33
C GLU A 145 19.83 0.28 4.87
N GLY A 146 18.89 -0.10 5.75
CA GLY A 146 17.84 -1.07 5.45
C GLY A 146 16.83 -0.55 4.41
N LYS A 147 16.13 0.55 4.73
CA LYS A 147 15.13 1.15 3.83
C LYS A 147 15.76 1.87 2.63
N HIS A 148 16.97 2.40 2.75
CA HIS A 148 17.64 3.14 1.67
C HIS A 148 17.74 2.30 0.39
N ARG A 149 18.03 1.00 0.53
CA ARG A 149 18.09 0.07 -0.61
C ARG A 149 16.81 0.12 -1.45
N PHE A 150 15.65 0.11 -0.81
CA PHE A 150 14.36 0.15 -1.49
C PHE A 150 13.99 1.58 -1.91
N LEU A 151 14.11 2.54 -0.99
CA LEU A 151 13.63 3.92 -1.18
C LEU A 151 14.51 4.77 -2.09
N SER A 152 15.75 4.37 -2.38
CA SER A 152 16.60 5.05 -3.37
C SER A 152 15.96 5.14 -4.77
N ARG A 153 14.98 4.27 -5.05
CA ARG A 153 14.20 4.27 -6.30
C ARG A 153 12.76 4.76 -6.12
N ALA A 154 12.40 5.20 -4.92
CA ALA A 154 11.05 5.63 -4.62
C ALA A 154 10.79 7.06 -5.10
N ARG A 155 9.59 7.30 -5.63
CA ARG A 155 9.03 8.63 -5.80
C ARG A 155 8.19 8.98 -4.57
N PHE A 156 8.49 10.12 -3.98
CA PHE A 156 7.70 10.68 -2.90
C PHE A 156 6.71 11.73 -3.42
N TYR A 157 5.58 11.85 -2.74
CA TYR A 157 4.47 12.72 -3.16
C TYR A 157 4.14 13.74 -2.07
N SER A 158 3.61 14.90 -2.46
CA SER A 158 2.90 15.75 -1.52
C SER A 158 1.46 15.22 -1.31
N PRO A 159 0.82 15.54 -0.18
CA PRO A 159 -0.59 15.23 0.02
C PRO A 159 -1.51 15.77 -1.08
N ASP A 160 -1.21 16.94 -1.64
CA ASP A 160 -2.01 17.56 -2.71
C ASP A 160 -1.86 16.83 -4.04
N GLU A 161 -0.65 16.36 -4.38
CA GLU A 161 -0.43 15.53 -5.58
C GLU A 161 -1.25 14.24 -5.51
N VAL A 162 -1.25 13.57 -4.35
CA VAL A 162 -2.05 12.34 -4.17
C VAL A 162 -3.55 12.64 -4.24
N ARG A 163 -4.00 13.77 -3.68
CA ARG A 163 -5.40 14.18 -3.77
C ARG A 163 -5.83 14.43 -5.22
N GLU A 164 -5.00 15.08 -6.02
CA GLU A 164 -5.26 15.31 -7.44
C GLU A 164 -5.32 13.99 -8.23
N LEU A 165 -4.36 13.09 -7.99
CA LEU A 165 -4.32 11.76 -8.63
C LEU A 165 -5.58 10.94 -8.32
N LEU A 166 -6.03 10.95 -7.06
CA LEU A 166 -7.28 10.31 -6.65
C LEU A 166 -8.48 10.93 -7.36
N GLY A 167 -8.59 12.27 -7.40
CA GLY A 167 -9.67 12.97 -8.09
C GLY A 167 -9.75 12.63 -9.58
N ARG A 168 -8.62 12.59 -10.27
CA ARG A 168 -8.52 12.24 -11.71
C ARG A 168 -8.85 10.78 -12.01
N THR A 169 -8.93 9.92 -10.99
CA THR A 169 -9.21 8.49 -11.13
C THR A 169 -10.55 8.06 -10.53
N GLY A 170 -11.45 9.02 -10.28
CA GLY A 170 -12.81 8.75 -9.83
C GLY A 170 -12.95 8.55 -8.32
N PHE A 171 -11.99 9.05 -7.54
CA PHE A 171 -12.06 9.01 -6.09
C PHE A 171 -12.30 10.39 -5.48
N CYS A 172 -13.09 10.43 -4.41
CA CYS A 172 -13.25 11.60 -3.56
C CYS A 172 -12.67 11.30 -2.16
N VAL A 173 -11.70 12.10 -1.71
CA VAL A 173 -11.08 11.94 -0.38
C VAL A 173 -12.10 12.31 0.70
N ALA A 174 -12.41 11.37 1.58
CA ALA A 174 -13.38 11.50 2.67
C ALA A 174 -12.73 11.60 4.06
N GLY A 175 -11.46 11.23 4.19
CA GLY A 175 -10.70 11.34 5.43
C GLY A 175 -9.21 11.34 5.20
N ALA A 176 -8.45 11.96 6.09
CA ALA A 176 -7.00 12.03 6.02
C ALA A 176 -6.39 12.03 7.43
N GLU A 177 -5.29 11.30 7.59
CA GLU A 177 -4.41 11.33 8.75
C GLU A 177 -3.00 11.63 8.22
N SER A 178 -2.28 12.57 8.83
CA SER A 178 -0.85 12.77 8.53
C SER A 178 -0.09 13.00 9.83
N GLN A 179 1.05 12.33 9.96
CA GLN A 179 1.97 12.59 11.05
C GLN A 179 3.38 12.17 10.65
N ALA A 180 4.35 13.04 10.97
CA ALA A 180 5.77 12.83 10.70
C ALA A 180 6.11 12.54 9.23
N GLY A 181 5.26 12.97 8.29
CA GLY A 181 5.48 12.76 6.86
C GLY A 181 5.05 11.38 6.35
N PHE A 182 4.24 10.64 7.11
CA PHE A 182 3.46 9.53 6.60
C PHE A 182 1.99 9.95 6.58
N SER A 183 1.44 10.07 5.38
CA SER A 183 0.05 10.44 5.12
C SER A 183 -0.77 9.19 4.79
N VAL A 184 -2.00 9.16 5.27
CA VAL A 184 -3.00 8.14 4.94
C VAL A 184 -4.28 8.85 4.53
N PHE A 185 -4.80 8.54 3.35
CA PHE A 185 -6.11 9.00 2.89
C PHE A 185 -7.10 7.85 2.81
N ALA A 186 -8.33 8.10 3.26
CA ALA A 186 -9.50 7.32 2.90
C ALA A 186 -10.26 8.05 1.79
N ALA A 187 -10.48 7.38 0.66
CA ALA A 187 -11.20 7.91 -0.48
C ALA A 187 -12.34 6.98 -0.91
N ARG A 188 -13.47 7.58 -1.28
CA ARG A 188 -14.65 6.87 -1.76
C ARG A 188 -14.64 6.85 -3.28
N LYS A 189 -15.02 5.71 -3.85
CA LYS A 189 -15.36 5.59 -5.26
C LYS A 189 -16.58 6.48 -5.56
N ALA A 190 -16.41 7.45 -6.47
CA ALA A 190 -17.44 8.41 -6.89
C ALA A 190 -18.36 7.84 -7.97
#